data_AF-A0A3A0FUU0-F1
#
_entry.id   AF-A0A3A0FUU0-F1
#
_cell.length_a   1.000
_cell.length_b   1.000
_cell.length_c   1.000
_cell.angle_alpha   90.00
_cell.angle_beta   90.00
_cell.angle_gamma   90.00
#
_symmetry.space_group_name_H-M   'P 1'
#
loop_
_entity.id
_entity.type
_entity.pdbx_description
1 polymer ?
#
loop_
_entity_poly.entity_id
_entity_poly.type
_entity_poly.pdbx_seq_one_letter_code
_entity_poly.pdbx_strand_id
1 'polypeptide(L)'
;EAVSIRRRLAADRPDAFRPDLAMSLNNLSASLSDLGRQEEALAAADEAVTCLRQHFLGIPRAHAGNMLMFLRNYIDRAEEAGATPDIDLIGPIVEVLNRLQNPPDDE
;
A
#
# COMPACT_ATOMS: atom_id res chain seq x y z
N GLU A 1 -1.63 -11.87 15.42
CA GLU A 1 -1.48 -10.95 16.57
C GLU A 1 -1.33 -9.48 16.15
N ALA A 2 -0.17 -9.03 15.66
CA ALA A 2 0.09 -7.59 15.42
C ALA A 2 -0.84 -6.92 14.38
N VAL A 3 -1.15 -7.58 13.26
CA VAL A 3 -2.05 -7.05 12.23
C VAL A 3 -3.47 -6.90 12.76
N SER A 4 -3.98 -7.88 13.52
CA SER A 4 -5.32 -7.83 14.10
C SER A 4 -5.50 -6.67 15.09
N ILE A 5 -4.48 -6.40 15.90
CA ILE A 5 -4.48 -5.26 16.84
C ILE A 5 -4.48 -3.93 16.06
N ARG A 6 -3.62 -3.81 15.05
CA ARG A 6 -3.53 -2.60 14.23
C ARG A 6 -4.79 -2.37 13.37
N ARG A 7 -5.47 -3.42 12.89
CA ARG A 7 -6.78 -3.31 12.21
C ARG A 7 -7.84 -2.70 13.14
N ARG A 8 -7.89 -3.16 14.40
CA ARG A 8 -8.86 -2.62 15.37
C ARG A 8 -8.55 -1.16 15.73
N LEU A 9 -7.28 -0.83 15.92
CA LEU A 9 -6.84 0.55 16.15
C LEU A 9 -7.09 1.47 14.96
N ALA A 10 -6.91 0.99 13.73
CA ALA A 10 -7.21 1.75 12.51
C ALA A 10 -8.72 1.92 12.29
N ALA A 11 -9.57 1.03 12.82
CA ALA A 11 -11.01 1.24 12.85
C ALA A 11 -11.40 2.36 13.83
N ASP A 12 -10.75 2.41 15.01
CA ASP A 12 -11.04 3.41 16.04
C ASP A 12 -10.42 4.78 15.75
N ARG A 13 -9.19 4.82 15.19
CA ARG A 13 -8.43 6.03 14.87
C ARG A 13 -7.66 5.86 13.55
N PRO A 14 -8.36 5.95 12.41
CA PRO A 14 -7.79 5.65 11.09
C PRO A 14 -6.58 6.52 10.76
N ASP A 15 -6.60 7.82 11.05
CA ASP A 15 -5.52 8.72 10.65
C ASP A 15 -4.20 8.46 11.37
N ALA A 16 -4.25 7.94 12.61
CA ALA A 16 -3.05 7.66 13.39
C ALA A 16 -2.43 6.29 13.11
N PHE A 17 -3.26 5.27 12.80
CA PHE A 17 -2.80 3.88 12.77
C PHE A 17 -2.79 3.24 11.38
N ARG A 18 -3.36 3.88 10.35
CA ARG A 18 -3.32 3.37 8.97
C ARG A 18 -1.91 3.20 8.42
N PRO A 19 -0.97 4.15 8.58
CA PRO A 19 0.40 3.97 8.11
C PRO A 19 1.10 2.78 8.77
N ASP A 20 0.94 2.63 10.09
CA ASP A 20 1.52 1.53 10.85
C ASP A 20 0.89 0.16 10.51
N LEU A 21 -0.41 0.15 10.23
CA LEU A 21 -1.12 -1.02 9.73
C LEU A 21 -0.59 -1.44 8.35
N ALA A 22 -0.48 -0.50 7.41
CA ALA A 22 0.04 -0.76 6.07
C ALA A 22 1.49 -1.31 6.11
N MET A 23 2.35 -0.74 6.96
CA MET A 23 3.71 -1.26 7.19
C MET A 23 3.71 -2.70 7.71
N SER A 24 2.76 -3.03 8.59
CA SER A 24 2.65 -4.38 9.15
C SER A 24 2.18 -5.40 8.13
N LEU A 25 1.22 -5.01 7.30
CA LEU A 25 0.71 -5.82 6.21
C LEU A 25 1.80 -6.06 5.15
N ASN A 26 2.61 -5.05 4.87
CA ASN A 26 3.76 -5.18 3.99
C ASN A 26 4.79 -6.20 4.50
N ASN A 27 5.13 -6.15 5.80
CA ASN A 27 6.04 -7.11 6.38
C ASN A 27 5.46 -8.53 6.37
N LEU A 28 4.15 -8.66 6.60
CA LEU A 28 3.45 -9.93 6.48
C LEU A 28 3.51 -10.47 5.04
N SER A 29 3.28 -9.62 4.04
CA SER A 29 3.42 -9.96 2.61
C SER A 29 4.81 -10.52 2.30
N ALA A 30 5.87 -9.86 2.75
CA ALA A 30 7.24 -10.34 2.55
C ALA A 30 7.45 -11.72 3.18
N SER A 31 7.04 -11.90 4.44
CA SER A 31 7.13 -13.21 5.11
C SER A 31 6.32 -14.31 4.42
N LEU A 32 5.16 -13.98 3.84
CA LEU A 32 4.34 -14.95 3.11
C LEU A 32 4.97 -15.35 1.77
N SER A 33 5.59 -14.40 1.06
CA SER A 33 6.35 -14.68 -0.16
C SER A 33 7.57 -15.58 0.13
N ASP A 34 8.32 -15.29 1.20
CA ASP A 34 9.45 -16.14 1.65
C ASP A 34 9.02 -17.58 1.97
N LEU A 35 7.76 -17.78 2.40
CA LEU A 35 7.17 -19.10 2.66
C LEU A 35 6.56 -19.75 1.40
N GLY A 36 6.68 -19.12 0.22
CA GLY A 36 6.12 -19.58 -1.05
C GLY A 36 4.60 -19.40 -1.17
N ARG A 37 3.96 -18.67 -0.26
CA ARG A 37 2.51 -18.43 -0.22
C ARG A 37 2.16 -17.17 -1.03
N GLN A 38 2.38 -17.23 -2.33
CA GLN A 38 2.34 -16.07 -3.24
C GLN A 38 0.97 -15.38 -3.27
N GLU A 39 -0.13 -16.13 -3.34
CA GLU A 39 -1.49 -15.56 -3.35
C GLU A 39 -1.80 -14.78 -2.06
N GLU A 40 -1.37 -15.30 -0.91
CA GLU A 40 -1.59 -14.65 0.38
C GLU A 40 -0.67 -13.45 0.58
N ALA A 41 0.56 -13.52 0.04
CA ALA A 41 1.47 -12.39 0.01
C ALA A 41 0.87 -11.23 -0.80
N LEU A 42 0.33 -11.53 -1.99
CA LEU A 42 -0.35 -10.55 -2.83
C LEU A 42 -1.57 -9.95 -2.11
N ALA A 43 -2.40 -10.77 -1.47
CA ALA A 43 -3.55 -10.28 -0.71
C ALA A 43 -3.14 -9.33 0.44
N ALA A 44 -2.04 -9.64 1.14
CA ALA A 44 -1.52 -8.77 2.20
C ALA A 44 -0.95 -7.45 1.64
N ALA A 45 -0.29 -7.49 0.47
CA ALA A 45 0.21 -6.29 -0.21
C ALA A 45 -0.93 -5.40 -0.72
N ASP A 46 -1.98 -5.99 -1.29
CA ASP A 46 -3.19 -5.29 -1.73
C ASP A 46 -3.85 -4.53 -0.56
N GLU A 47 -4.04 -5.20 0.57
CA GLU A 47 -4.62 -4.58 1.75
C GLU A 47 -3.75 -3.42 2.28
N ALA A 48 -2.41 -3.52 2.20
CA ALA A 48 -1.50 -2.45 2.58
C ALA A 48 -1.68 -1.20 1.70
N VAL A 49 -1.74 -1.38 0.38
CA VAL A 49 -1.96 -0.30 -0.60
C VAL A 49 -3.34 0.32 -0.37
N THR A 50 -4.38 -0.50 -0.20
CA THR A 50 -5.76 -0.04 0.05
C THR A 50 -5.87 0.76 1.34
N CYS A 51 -5.23 0.31 2.43
CA CYS A 51 -5.24 1.01 3.72
C CYS A 51 -4.61 2.41 3.61
N LEU A 52 -3.48 2.53 2.91
CA LEU A 52 -2.80 3.81 2.78
C LEU A 52 -3.46 4.71 1.71
N ARG A 53 -4.08 4.14 0.65
CA ARG A 53 -4.70 4.90 -0.45
C ARG A 53 -5.69 5.95 0.06
N GLN A 54 -6.59 5.55 0.95
CA GLN A 54 -7.63 6.46 1.47
C GLN A 54 -7.04 7.66 2.22
N HIS A 55 -5.91 7.48 2.90
CA HIS A 55 -5.24 8.54 3.65
C HIS A 55 -4.30 9.37 2.75
N PHE A 56 -3.61 8.70 1.82
CA PHE A 56 -2.72 9.33 0.85
C PHE A 56 -3.44 10.37 -0.02
N LEU A 57 -4.69 10.12 -0.42
CA LEU A 57 -5.46 11.12 -1.20
C LEU A 57 -5.75 12.42 -0.43
N GLY A 58 -5.71 12.39 0.91
CA GLY A 58 -5.88 13.59 1.73
C GLY A 58 -4.59 14.38 1.96
N ILE A 59 -3.46 13.69 2.16
CA ILE A 59 -2.15 14.33 2.39
C ILE A 59 -1.06 13.61 1.57
N PRO A 60 -1.01 13.79 0.23
CA PRO A 60 -0.14 12.99 -0.63
C PRO A 60 1.35 13.15 -0.33
N ARG A 61 1.82 14.38 -0.10
CA ARG A 61 3.25 14.67 0.15
C ARG A 61 3.81 13.97 1.39
N ALA A 62 3.01 13.84 2.46
CA ALA A 62 3.44 13.21 3.70
C ALA A 62 3.68 11.69 3.56
N HIS A 63 3.03 11.07 2.56
CA HIS A 63 3.01 9.61 2.43
C HIS A 63 3.55 9.08 1.09
N ALA A 64 4.02 9.95 0.20
CA ALA A 64 4.51 9.56 -1.13
C ALA A 64 5.61 8.50 -1.09
N GLY A 65 6.60 8.63 -0.19
CA GLY A 65 7.68 7.65 -0.04
C GLY A 65 7.18 6.26 0.37
N ASN A 66 6.30 6.21 1.36
CA ASN A 66 5.70 4.95 1.83
C ASN A 66 4.81 4.32 0.75
N MET A 67 4.05 5.15 0.04
CA MET A 67 3.18 4.71 -1.05
C MET A 67 3.96 4.10 -2.21
N LEU A 68 5.07 4.73 -2.64
CA LEU A 68 5.95 4.18 -3.67
C LEU A 68 6.52 2.81 -3.28
N MET A 69 6.94 2.66 -2.02
CA MET A 69 7.45 1.39 -1.51
C MET A 69 6.37 0.30 -1.52
N PHE A 70 5.15 0.61 -1.07
CA PHE A 70 4.05 -0.35 -1.08
C PHE A 70 3.59 -0.74 -2.49
N LEU A 71 3.54 0.22 -3.43
CA LEU A 71 3.24 -0.08 -4.84
C LEU A 71 4.27 -1.02 -5.47
N ARG A 72 5.57 -0.77 -5.23
CA ARG A 72 6.62 -1.68 -5.72
C ARG A 72 6.43 -3.08 -5.18
N ASN A 73 6.24 -3.20 -3.86
CA ASN A 73 6.06 -4.51 -3.24
C ASN A 73 4.81 -5.22 -3.75
N TYR A 74 3.71 -4.50 -4.00
CA TYR A 74 2.49 -5.06 -4.60
C TYR A 74 2.74 -5.59 -6.02
N ILE A 75 3.41 -4.82 -6.88
CA ILE A 75 3.74 -5.24 -8.25
C ILE A 75 4.63 -6.49 -8.22
N ASP A 76 5.68 -6.49 -7.42
CA ASP A 76 6.57 -7.66 -7.28
C ASP A 76 5.79 -8.90 -6.82
N ARG A 77 4.85 -8.76 -5.86
CA ARG A 77 4.00 -9.88 -5.41
C ARG A 77 3.03 -10.35 -6.48
N ALA A 78 2.48 -9.44 -7.28
CA ALA A 78 1.58 -9.78 -8.37
C ALA A 78 2.33 -10.58 -9.45
N GLU A 79 3.54 -10.16 -9.79
CA GLU A 79 4.42 -10.89 -10.72
C GLU A 79 4.78 -12.29 -10.19
N GLU A 80 5.17 -12.41 -8.91
CA GLU A 80 5.47 -13.68 -8.27
C GLU A 80 4.28 -14.66 -8.27
N ALA A 81 3.07 -14.14 -8.10
CA ALA A 81 1.83 -14.91 -8.14
C ALA A 81 1.32 -15.19 -9.56
N GLY A 82 1.98 -14.64 -10.60
CA GLY A 82 1.49 -14.70 -11.99
C GLY A 82 0.15 -13.98 -12.20
N ALA A 83 -0.19 -13.04 -11.32
CA ALA A 83 -1.41 -12.25 -11.35
C ALA A 83 -1.17 -10.92 -12.07
N THR A 84 -2.20 -10.43 -12.75
CA THR A 84 -2.18 -9.07 -13.32
C THR A 84 -2.43 -8.05 -12.21
N PRO A 85 -1.57 -7.02 -12.05
CA PRO A 85 -1.80 -5.93 -11.11
C PRO A 85 -3.15 -5.24 -11.35
N ASP A 86 -3.86 -4.93 -10.26
CA ASP A 86 -5.14 -4.22 -10.30
C ASP A 86 -4.91 -2.75 -10.68
N ILE A 87 -5.26 -2.42 -11.92
CA ILE A 87 -5.09 -1.06 -12.48
C ILE A 87 -6.01 -0.06 -11.79
N ASP A 88 -7.19 -0.47 -11.32
CA ASP A 88 -8.15 0.39 -10.64
C ASP A 88 -7.71 0.73 -9.20
N LEU A 89 -6.90 -0.16 -8.61
CA LEU A 89 -6.22 0.10 -7.35
C LEU A 89 -5.07 1.11 -7.51
N ILE A 90 -4.15 0.83 -8.44
CA ILE A 90 -2.88 1.57 -8.55
C ILE A 90 -3.01 2.87 -9.36
N GLY A 91 -3.93 2.95 -10.31
CA GLY A 91 -4.05 4.07 -11.26
C GLY A 91 -4.15 5.44 -10.58
N PRO A 92 -5.14 5.65 -9.67
CA PRO A 92 -5.28 6.93 -8.97
C PRO A 92 -4.06 7.30 -8.11
N ILE A 93 -3.35 6.29 -7.59
CA ILE A 93 -2.16 6.50 -6.77
C ILE A 93 -0.99 6.96 -7.63
N VAL A 94 -0.73 6.26 -8.73
CA VAL A 94 0.32 6.59 -9.71
C VAL A 94 0.10 7.98 -10.29
N GLU A 95 -1.15 8.34 -10.59
CA GLU A 95 -1.48 9.66 -11.10
C GLU A 95 -1.09 10.77 -10.11
N VAL A 96 -1.47 10.65 -8.84
CA VAL A 96 -1.12 11.63 -7.81
C VAL A 96 0.40 11.66 -7.59
N LEU A 97 1.07 10.52 -7.54
CA LEU A 97 2.53 10.46 -7.41
C LEU A 97 3.23 11.15 -8.59
N ASN A 98 2.74 10.97 -9.82
CA ASN A 98 3.27 11.64 -11.00
C ASN A 98 3.07 13.16 -10.93
N ARG A 99 1.90 13.64 -10.50
CA ARG A 99 1.66 15.08 -10.26
C ARG A 99 2.57 15.66 -9.17
N LEU A 100 2.91 14.88 -8.15
CA LEU A 100 3.84 15.32 -7.11
C LEU A 100 5.28 15.45 -7.60
N GLN A 101 5.70 14.58 -8.54
CA GLN A 101 7.04 14.61 -9.14
C GLN A 101 7.16 15.67 -10.24
N ASN A 102 6.08 15.88 -11.00
CA ASN A 102 5.98 16.82 -12.10
C ASN A 102 4.84 17.81 -11.80
N PRO A 103 5.04 18.76 -10.85
CA PRO A 103 4.05 19.79 -10.60
C PRO A 103 3.85 20.61 -11.89
N PRO A 104 2.61 20.98 -12.24
CA PRO A 104 2.40 21.90 -13.36
C PRO A 104 3.18 23.20 -13.10
N ASP A 105 3.78 23.76 -14.15
CA ASP A 105 4.62 24.97 -14.07
C ASP A 105 3.85 26.25 -13.64
N ASP A 106 2.54 26.15 -13.39
CA ASP A 106 1.66 27.25 -13.03
C ASP A 106 1.27 27.20 -11.53
N GLU A 107 2.17 27.66 -10.65
CA GLU A 107 1.85 28.21 -9.32
C GLU A 107 2.73 29.41 -8.98
#